data_AF-A0A671M867-F1
#
_entry.id   AF-A0A671M867-F1
#
_cell.length_a   1.000
_cell.length_b   1.000
_cell.length_c   1.000
_cell.angle_alpha   90.00
_cell.angle_beta   90.00
_cell.angle_gamma   90.00
#
_symmetry.space_group_name_H-M   'P 1'
#
loop_
_entity.id
_entity.type
_entity.pdbx_description
1 polymer ?
#
loop_
_entity_poly.entity_id
_entity_poly.type
_entity_poly.pdbx_seq_one_letter_code
_entity_poly.pdbx_strand_id
1 'polypeptide(L)'
;MEGAWDIAFLLFQVWLSIVVGLIVLPAMFGVSLGFTDIYIKVLVKTLEWATLRIQRGQKEQPTLPLQSASGIIEKDDGSMEEEIGELRRSHPKNLAGGDFTLCDAFYFCKKGIENIVEDQVTQRFTSEELASWNLLTRTNSNFRYISVRLTIIWGLGVFIRYCILLPLRITLAVIGLSWLVIGTTLSNDRCFLYLSHGMHNRENRPKKGGICVANHTSPIDIVILANDGCYAMVGQVHGGLMGVIQRSMVRSCPHVWFERSEMKDRHATAKRLKDHIADKTKLPILIFPEGTCINNTSVMMFKKGSFEIGGTIYPVAIKYDPQFGDAFWNSAKYNMVSYILRMMTSWAIVCNVWYLPPMTRQDGEDAVHFANRVKSAIAQQGGLVDLSWDGGLKREKVKESFKEEQQKMYSSMIVVNMNKSLN
;
A
#
# COMPACT_ATOMS: atom_id res chain seq x y z
N MET A 1 -44.63 2.62 -21.65
CA MET A 1 -43.21 2.98 -21.42
C MET A 1 -43.08 4.23 -20.56
N GLU A 2 -43.95 5.23 -20.70
CA GLU A 2 -43.95 6.46 -19.88
C GLU A 2 -44.07 6.19 -18.36
N GLY A 3 -45.03 5.37 -17.92
CA GLY A 3 -45.19 5.07 -16.48
C GLY A 3 -44.00 4.35 -15.82
N ALA A 4 -43.14 3.67 -16.58
CA ALA A 4 -41.93 3.05 -16.00
C ALA A 4 -40.83 4.10 -15.72
N TRP A 5 -40.74 5.14 -16.57
CA TRP A 5 -39.83 6.25 -16.35
C TRP A 5 -40.29 7.14 -15.20
N ASP A 6 -41.60 7.35 -15.04
CA ASP A 6 -42.16 8.10 -13.91
C ASP A 6 -41.87 7.41 -12.58
N ILE A 7 -42.04 6.08 -12.51
CA ILE A 7 -41.70 5.29 -11.33
C ILE A 7 -40.18 5.35 -11.05
N ALA A 8 -39.34 5.19 -12.07
CA ALA A 8 -37.89 5.26 -11.91
C ALA A 8 -37.43 6.64 -11.41
N PHE A 9 -38.04 7.70 -11.92
CA PHE A 9 -37.77 9.08 -11.50
C PHE A 9 -38.19 9.32 -10.05
N LEU A 10 -39.38 8.85 -9.66
CA LEU A 10 -39.85 8.93 -8.27
C LEU A 10 -38.91 8.17 -7.32
N LEU A 11 -38.51 6.95 -7.66
CA LEU A 11 -37.56 6.16 -6.88
C LEU A 11 -36.22 6.87 -6.74
N PHE A 12 -35.72 7.50 -7.81
CA PHE A 12 -34.50 8.29 -7.78
C PHE A 12 -34.63 9.53 -6.88
N GLN A 13 -35.75 10.25 -6.93
CA GLN A 13 -36.00 11.41 -6.06
C GLN A 13 -36.08 11.00 -4.58
N VAL A 14 -36.77 9.91 -4.27
CA VAL A 14 -36.84 9.35 -2.91
C VAL A 14 -35.44 8.95 -2.44
N TRP A 15 -34.68 8.24 -3.27
CA TRP A 15 -33.29 7.86 -2.99
C TRP A 15 -32.40 9.07 -2.69
N LEU A 16 -32.42 10.09 -3.55
CA LEU A 16 -31.62 11.29 -3.38
C LEU A 16 -32.00 12.05 -2.10
N SER A 17 -33.30 12.15 -1.81
CA SER A 17 -33.81 12.79 -0.59
C SER A 17 -33.33 12.07 0.67
N ILE A 18 -33.31 10.73 0.66
CA ILE A 18 -32.78 9.91 1.76
C ILE A 18 -31.28 10.14 1.93
N VAL A 19 -30.51 10.09 0.84
CA VAL A 19 -29.04 10.28 0.90
C VAL A 19 -28.69 11.67 1.39
N VAL A 20 -29.34 12.71 0.86
CA VAL A 20 -29.09 14.08 1.30
C VAL A 20 -29.55 14.31 2.74
N GLY A 21 -30.77 13.86 3.08
CA GLY A 21 -31.37 14.06 4.40
C GLY A 21 -30.66 13.32 5.53
N LEU A 22 -30.25 12.07 5.31
CA LEU A 22 -29.69 11.21 6.36
C LEU A 22 -28.16 11.15 6.37
N ILE A 23 -27.49 11.48 5.27
CA ILE A 23 -26.03 11.35 5.17
C ILE A 23 -25.37 12.71 4.97
N VAL A 24 -25.74 13.43 3.92
CA VAL A 24 -25.03 14.67 3.55
C VAL A 24 -25.30 15.79 4.56
N LEU A 25 -26.57 16.06 4.88
CA LEU A 25 -26.94 17.14 5.80
C LEU A 25 -26.35 16.95 7.21
N PRO A 26 -26.51 15.79 7.89
CA PRO A 26 -25.87 15.58 9.20
C PRO A 26 -24.35 15.72 9.14
N ALA A 27 -23.71 15.19 8.10
CA ALA A 27 -22.26 15.29 7.92
C ALA A 27 -21.78 16.74 7.77
N MET A 28 -22.55 17.62 7.10
CA MET A 28 -22.23 19.06 7.00
C MET A 28 -22.22 19.76 8.36
N PHE A 29 -23.03 19.31 9.31
CA PHE A 29 -23.05 19.82 10.69
C PHE A 29 -22.14 19.04 11.64
N GLY A 30 -21.31 18.11 11.13
CA GLY A 30 -20.44 17.27 11.94
C GLY A 30 -21.16 16.23 12.80
N VAL A 31 -22.44 15.96 12.52
CA VAL A 31 -23.26 14.97 13.23
C VAL A 31 -23.18 13.62 12.51
N SER A 32 -22.73 12.58 13.21
CA SER A 32 -22.80 11.20 12.74
C SER A 32 -24.03 10.51 13.32
N LEU A 33 -24.89 9.95 12.46
CA LEU A 33 -26.06 9.17 12.90
C LEU A 33 -25.69 7.76 13.43
N GLY A 34 -24.40 7.42 13.50
CA GLY A 34 -23.92 6.13 14.05
C GLY A 34 -24.20 4.90 13.17
N PHE A 35 -24.87 5.05 12.02
CA PHE A 35 -25.14 3.95 11.09
C PHE A 35 -23.86 3.22 10.65
N THR A 36 -22.77 3.97 10.44
CA THR A 36 -21.47 3.40 10.05
C THR A 36 -20.92 2.46 11.12
N ASP A 37 -21.00 2.83 12.39
CA ASP A 37 -20.47 2.01 13.50
C ASP A 37 -21.28 0.73 13.67
N ILE A 38 -22.61 0.82 13.54
CA ILE A 38 -23.50 -0.34 13.57
C ILE A 38 -23.21 -1.26 12.39
N TYR A 39 -23.08 -0.69 11.19
CA TYR A 39 -22.74 -1.42 9.97
C TYR A 39 -21.41 -2.18 10.10
N ILE A 40 -20.34 -1.50 10.55
CA ILE A 40 -19.03 -2.12 10.74
C ILE A 40 -19.10 -3.22 11.80
N LYS A 41 -19.78 -3.00 12.94
CA LYS A 41 -19.96 -4.03 13.98
C LYS A 41 -20.68 -5.27 13.46
N VAL A 42 -21.76 -5.10 12.69
CA VAL A 42 -22.51 -6.21 12.09
C VAL A 42 -21.65 -6.95 11.07
N LEU A 43 -20.92 -6.21 10.24
CA LEU A 43 -20.04 -6.78 9.24
C LEU A 43 -18.92 -7.61 9.87
N VAL A 44 -18.20 -7.06 10.86
CA VAL A 44 -17.13 -7.77 11.59
C VAL A 44 -17.66 -9.09 12.17
N LYS A 45 -18.78 -9.04 12.91
CA LYS A 45 -19.40 -10.25 13.46
C LYS A 45 -19.75 -11.29 12.39
N THR A 46 -20.22 -10.84 11.23
CA THR A 46 -20.55 -11.72 10.10
C THR A 46 -19.29 -12.38 9.51
N LEU A 47 -18.22 -11.61 9.34
CA LEU A 47 -16.94 -12.10 8.80
C LEU A 47 -16.23 -13.05 9.78
N GLU A 48 -16.24 -12.74 11.08
CA GLU A 48 -15.72 -13.60 12.15
C GLU A 48 -16.47 -14.93 12.21
N TRP A 49 -17.81 -14.87 12.22
CA TRP A 49 -18.65 -16.07 12.20
C TRP A 49 -18.36 -16.94 10.98
N ALA A 50 -18.22 -16.33 9.80
CA ALA A 50 -17.98 -17.06 8.58
C ALA A 50 -16.58 -17.69 8.58
N THR A 51 -15.56 -16.98 9.07
CA THR A 51 -14.18 -17.47 9.22
C THR A 51 -14.12 -18.67 10.18
N LEU A 52 -14.73 -18.57 11.36
CA LEU A 52 -14.80 -19.67 12.33
C LEU A 52 -15.45 -20.92 11.73
N ARG A 53 -16.47 -20.74 10.88
CA ARG A 53 -17.17 -21.84 10.22
C ARG A 53 -16.30 -22.55 9.19
N ILE A 54 -15.51 -21.81 8.42
CA ILE A 54 -14.55 -22.39 7.46
C ILE A 54 -13.49 -23.20 8.21
N GLN A 55 -12.94 -22.63 9.30
CA GLN A 55 -11.96 -23.32 10.12
C GLN A 55 -12.51 -24.61 10.75
N ARG A 56 -13.77 -24.63 11.19
CA ARG A 56 -14.44 -25.86 11.66
C ARG A 56 -14.58 -26.89 10.55
N GLY A 57 -15.04 -26.48 9.37
CA GLY A 57 -15.17 -27.38 8.22
C GLY A 57 -13.83 -27.96 7.74
N GLN A 58 -12.73 -27.19 7.87
CA GLN A 58 -11.39 -27.67 7.61
C GLN A 58 -10.89 -28.68 8.66
N LYS A 59 -11.22 -28.48 9.94
CA LYS A 59 -10.90 -29.45 11.01
C LYS A 59 -11.65 -30.78 10.87
N GLU A 60 -12.82 -30.77 10.24
CA GLU A 60 -13.64 -31.97 10.01
C GLU A 60 -13.20 -32.78 8.76
N GLN A 61 -12.36 -32.22 7.88
CA GLN A 61 -11.72 -32.97 6.79
C GLN A 61 -10.38 -33.56 7.27
N PRO A 62 -10.10 -34.87 7.07
CA PRO A 62 -8.81 -35.46 7.37
C PRO A 62 -7.81 -35.04 6.29
N THR A 63 -7.22 -33.86 6.44
CA THR A 63 -6.07 -33.43 5.65
C THR A 63 -5.06 -32.74 6.57
N LEU A 64 -3.80 -33.08 6.30
CA LEU A 64 -2.54 -32.75 6.97
C LEU A 64 -2.50 -31.46 7.82
N PRO A 65 -1.73 -31.46 8.92
CA PRO A 65 -1.72 -30.36 9.89
C PRO A 65 -1.53 -29.01 9.18
N LEU A 66 -2.37 -28.06 9.59
CA LEU A 66 -2.25 -26.64 9.25
C LEU A 66 -0.80 -26.23 9.51
N GLN A 67 -0.03 -26.04 8.43
CA GLN A 67 1.39 -25.69 8.52
C GLN A 67 1.52 -24.41 9.36
N SER A 68 2.33 -24.51 10.41
CA SER A 68 2.81 -23.41 11.23
C SER A 68 3.33 -22.28 10.32
N ALA A 69 3.31 -21.05 10.83
CA ALA A 69 3.84 -19.83 10.21
C ALA A 69 5.38 -19.83 10.05
N SER A 70 5.98 -21.00 9.87
CA SER A 70 7.36 -21.24 9.49
C SER A 70 7.30 -21.80 8.07
N GLY A 71 8.10 -21.27 7.14
CA GLY A 71 8.01 -21.61 5.73
C GLY A 71 7.92 -23.12 5.43
N ILE A 72 7.36 -23.46 4.27
CA ILE A 72 7.25 -24.85 3.80
C ILE A 72 8.63 -25.55 3.78
N ILE A 73 9.71 -24.76 3.70
CA ILE A 73 11.09 -25.19 3.76
C ILE A 73 11.73 -24.52 4.99
N GLU A 74 12.40 -25.30 5.82
CA GLU A 74 13.26 -24.75 6.88
C GLU A 74 14.48 -24.13 6.21
N LYS A 75 14.57 -22.80 6.23
CA LYS A 75 15.73 -22.08 5.71
C LYS A 75 16.88 -22.24 6.69
N ASP A 76 17.99 -22.73 6.16
CA ASP A 76 19.27 -22.60 6.84
C ASP A 76 19.79 -21.18 6.60
N ASP A 77 20.03 -20.43 7.67
CA ASP A 77 20.59 -19.08 7.63
C ASP A 77 22.13 -19.11 7.48
N GLY A 78 22.69 -20.30 7.19
CA GLY A 78 24.10 -20.52 6.93
C GLY A 78 24.61 -19.70 5.75
N SER A 79 25.91 -19.38 5.80
CA SER A 79 26.58 -18.77 4.66
C SER A 79 26.65 -19.74 3.46
N MET A 80 26.77 -19.18 2.25
CA MET A 80 26.97 -19.99 1.03
C MET A 80 28.13 -20.99 1.18
N GLU A 81 29.18 -20.60 1.91
CA GLU A 81 30.35 -21.44 2.16
C GLU A 81 30.03 -22.63 3.07
N GLU A 82 29.26 -22.42 4.13
CA GLU A 82 28.86 -23.47 5.08
C GLU A 82 27.94 -24.49 4.41
N GLU A 83 26.88 -24.04 3.73
CA GLU A 83 25.91 -24.95 3.11
C GLU A 83 26.53 -25.77 1.97
N ILE A 84 27.36 -25.14 1.14
CA ILE A 84 28.09 -25.86 0.08
C ILE A 84 29.13 -26.80 0.71
N GLY A 85 29.82 -26.37 1.78
CA GLY A 85 30.75 -27.21 2.51
C GLY A 85 30.10 -28.46 3.10
N GLU A 86 28.89 -28.35 3.63
CA GLU A 86 28.08 -29.49 4.11
C GLU A 86 27.65 -30.42 2.99
N LEU A 87 27.19 -29.87 1.86
CA LEU A 87 26.86 -30.66 0.66
C LEU A 87 28.08 -31.45 0.15
N ARG A 88 29.27 -30.87 0.21
CA ARG A 88 30.51 -31.55 -0.18
C ARG A 88 30.94 -32.60 0.85
N ARG A 89 30.77 -32.36 2.16
CA ARG A 89 31.10 -33.32 3.24
C ARG A 89 30.18 -34.54 3.28
N SER A 90 28.92 -34.39 2.88
CA SER A 90 27.96 -35.49 2.79
C SER A 90 28.20 -36.41 1.58
N HIS A 91 29.09 -36.04 0.67
CA HIS A 91 29.46 -36.86 -0.48
C HIS A 91 30.40 -38.00 -0.07
N PRO A 92 30.23 -39.24 -0.59
CA PRO A 92 31.01 -40.41 -0.18
C PRO A 92 32.52 -40.34 -0.48
N LYS A 93 32.96 -39.37 -1.28
CA LYS A 93 34.38 -39.00 -1.44
C LYS A 93 34.58 -37.67 -0.72
N ASN A 94 35.57 -37.59 0.16
CA ASN A 94 36.00 -36.35 0.79
C ASN A 94 36.44 -35.35 -0.30
N LEU A 95 35.52 -34.48 -0.73
CA LEU A 95 35.75 -33.42 -1.71
C LEU A 95 36.27 -32.16 -1.00
N ALA A 96 37.29 -32.35 -0.16
CA ALA A 96 37.90 -31.27 0.58
C ALA A 96 38.72 -30.38 -0.37
N GLY A 97 38.11 -29.28 -0.81
CA GLY A 97 38.81 -28.10 -1.33
C GLY A 97 38.78 -27.87 -2.84
N GLY A 98 38.82 -26.58 -3.20
CA GLY A 98 39.41 -26.05 -4.43
C GLY A 98 38.47 -25.97 -5.61
N ASP A 99 37.92 -27.10 -6.02
CA ASP A 99 37.35 -27.20 -7.34
C ASP A 99 35.83 -27.07 -7.35
N PHE A 100 35.30 -26.69 -8.50
CA PHE A 100 33.89 -26.81 -8.80
C PHE A 100 33.48 -28.28 -8.66
N THR A 101 32.40 -28.53 -7.93
CA THR A 101 31.80 -29.85 -7.84
C THR A 101 30.37 -29.81 -8.36
N LEU A 102 29.94 -30.86 -9.06
CA LEU A 102 28.58 -30.89 -9.61
C LEU A 102 27.51 -30.79 -8.51
N CYS A 103 27.83 -31.21 -7.27
CA CYS A 103 26.90 -31.08 -6.15
C CYS A 103 26.66 -29.63 -5.72
N ASP A 104 27.54 -28.68 -6.05
CA ASP A 104 27.31 -27.25 -5.80
C ASP A 104 26.07 -26.74 -6.55
N ALA A 105 25.71 -27.37 -7.69
CA ALA A 105 24.48 -27.04 -8.41
C ALA A 105 23.22 -27.28 -7.56
N PHE A 106 23.24 -28.27 -6.65
CA PHE A 106 22.10 -28.53 -5.75
C PHE A 106 21.86 -27.39 -4.78
N TYR A 107 22.92 -26.69 -4.32
CA TYR A 107 22.76 -25.49 -3.49
C TYR A 107 21.98 -24.41 -4.25
N PHE A 108 22.36 -24.10 -5.49
CA PHE A 108 21.67 -23.08 -6.27
C PHE A 108 20.24 -23.49 -6.65
N CYS A 109 20.01 -24.78 -6.96
CA CYS A 109 18.67 -25.30 -7.19
C CYS A 109 17.80 -25.20 -5.93
N LYS A 110 18.33 -25.60 -4.76
CA LYS A 110 17.68 -25.47 -3.44
C LYS A 110 17.31 -24.01 -3.18
N LYS A 111 18.27 -23.08 -3.24
CA LYS A 111 18.03 -21.65 -3.07
C LYS A 111 17.03 -21.08 -4.09
N GLY A 112 17.06 -21.56 -5.34
CA GLY A 112 16.09 -21.18 -6.36
C GLY A 112 14.66 -21.60 -5.99
N ILE A 113 14.49 -22.86 -5.55
CA ILE A 113 13.20 -23.39 -5.11
C ILE A 113 12.73 -22.66 -3.84
N GLU A 114 13.60 -22.45 -2.86
CA GLU A 114 13.30 -21.68 -1.64
C GLU A 114 12.80 -20.27 -1.94
N ASN A 115 13.44 -19.56 -2.87
CA ASN A 115 13.03 -18.22 -3.26
C ASN A 115 11.70 -18.19 -4.03
N ILE A 116 11.34 -19.26 -4.74
CA ILE A 116 10.02 -19.39 -5.39
C ILE A 116 8.93 -19.70 -4.37
N VAL A 117 9.22 -20.63 -3.46
CA VAL A 117 8.28 -21.05 -2.40
C VAL A 117 8.03 -19.93 -1.41
N GLU A 118 9.08 -19.17 -1.07
CA GLU A 118 9.04 -18.03 -0.16
C GLU A 118 9.32 -16.71 -0.89
N ASP A 119 8.50 -16.41 -1.89
CA ASP A 119 8.64 -15.19 -2.68
C ASP A 119 8.35 -13.93 -1.83
N GLN A 120 9.40 -13.35 -1.25
CA GLN A 120 9.30 -12.15 -0.43
C GLN A 120 9.10 -10.85 -1.24
N VAL A 121 9.30 -10.89 -2.56
CA VAL A 121 9.29 -9.70 -3.42
C VAL A 121 7.95 -9.53 -4.10
N THR A 122 7.52 -10.50 -4.91
CA THR A 122 6.27 -10.39 -5.69
C THR A 122 5.06 -10.30 -4.78
N GLN A 123 5.08 -10.99 -3.64
CA GLN A 123 4.01 -10.95 -2.64
C GLN A 123 3.74 -9.53 -2.11
N ARG A 124 4.70 -8.60 -2.15
CA ARG A 124 4.50 -7.20 -1.73
C ARG A 124 3.79 -6.35 -2.79
N PHE A 125 3.75 -6.85 -4.02
CA PHE A 125 3.12 -6.21 -5.19
C PHE A 125 1.83 -6.91 -5.64
N THR A 126 1.34 -7.87 -4.87
CA THR A 126 0.04 -8.51 -5.02
C THR A 126 -0.87 -8.13 -3.85
N SER A 127 -2.19 -8.26 -4.03
CA SER A 127 -3.14 -8.08 -2.94
C SER A 127 -2.78 -8.97 -1.75
N GLU A 128 -2.88 -8.43 -0.53
CA GLU A 128 -2.62 -9.19 0.69
C GLU A 128 -3.54 -10.41 0.77
N GLU A 129 -2.94 -11.58 1.00
CA GLU A 129 -3.68 -12.83 1.20
C GLU A 129 -4.18 -12.89 2.64
N LEU A 130 -5.49 -12.97 2.80
CA LEU A 130 -6.12 -12.97 4.12
C LEU A 130 -6.31 -14.39 4.63
N ALA A 131 -5.89 -14.63 5.87
CA ALA A 131 -6.23 -15.86 6.59
C ALA A 131 -7.75 -15.97 6.86
N SER A 132 -8.45 -14.83 6.96
CA SER A 132 -9.89 -14.76 7.19
C SER A 132 -10.69 -14.56 5.90
N TRP A 133 -11.92 -15.09 5.86
CA TRP A 133 -12.80 -14.90 4.71
C TRP A 133 -13.58 -13.59 4.80
N ASN A 134 -13.39 -12.72 3.82
CA ASN A 134 -14.01 -11.39 3.76
C ASN A 134 -15.18 -11.30 2.74
N LEU A 135 -15.72 -12.44 2.28
CA LEU A 135 -16.77 -12.49 1.24
C LEU A 135 -16.38 -11.84 -0.11
N LEU A 136 -15.11 -11.49 -0.31
CA LEU A 136 -14.59 -10.94 -1.55
C LEU A 136 -13.77 -12.01 -2.28
N THR A 137 -14.27 -12.49 -3.41
CA THR A 137 -13.62 -13.52 -4.22
C THR A 137 -12.24 -13.10 -4.75
N ARG A 138 -11.96 -11.79 -4.81
CA ARG A 138 -10.74 -11.22 -5.40
C ARG A 138 -9.52 -11.15 -4.46
N THR A 139 -9.72 -11.41 -3.16
CA THR A 139 -8.67 -11.38 -2.11
C THR A 139 -8.44 -12.77 -1.52
N ASN A 140 -9.04 -13.80 -2.12
CA ASN A 140 -8.87 -15.18 -1.70
C ASN A 140 -8.55 -16.02 -2.94
N SER A 141 -7.29 -16.45 -3.05
CA SER A 141 -6.74 -17.23 -4.17
C SER A 141 -7.26 -18.67 -4.22
N ASN A 142 -7.87 -19.17 -3.14
CA ASN A 142 -8.32 -20.56 -2.99
C ASN A 142 -9.82 -20.66 -2.68
N PHE A 143 -10.68 -20.03 -3.48
CA PHE A 143 -12.13 -20.21 -3.34
C PHE A 143 -12.55 -21.63 -3.78
N ARG A 144 -12.40 -22.60 -2.88
CA ARG A 144 -13.07 -23.90 -2.97
C ARG A 144 -14.49 -23.74 -2.42
N TYR A 145 -15.45 -24.41 -3.04
CA TYR A 145 -16.82 -24.46 -2.51
C TYR A 145 -16.78 -25.07 -1.09
N ILE A 146 -17.14 -24.27 -0.09
CA ILE A 146 -17.10 -24.71 1.32
C ILE A 146 -18.48 -25.18 1.80
N SER A 147 -19.55 -24.40 1.59
CA SER A 147 -20.93 -24.81 1.94
C SER A 147 -22.02 -23.96 1.29
N VAL A 148 -23.22 -24.54 1.10
CA VAL A 148 -24.42 -23.82 0.60
C VAL A 148 -24.73 -22.56 1.42
N ARG A 149 -24.66 -22.65 2.75
CA ARG A 149 -24.98 -21.51 3.64
C ARG A 149 -24.03 -20.34 3.45
N LEU A 150 -22.73 -20.61 3.29
CA LEU A 150 -21.74 -19.57 2.98
C LEU A 150 -21.99 -18.98 1.59
N THR A 151 -22.33 -19.80 0.60
CA THR A 151 -22.66 -19.33 -0.74
C THR A 151 -23.89 -18.40 -0.75
N ILE A 152 -24.91 -18.70 0.06
CA ILE A 152 -26.08 -17.81 0.22
C ILE A 152 -25.66 -16.47 0.82
N ILE A 153 -24.83 -16.47 1.87
CA ILE A 153 -24.33 -15.24 2.51
C ILE A 153 -23.46 -14.44 1.53
N TRP A 154 -22.63 -15.12 0.74
CA TRP A 154 -21.85 -14.49 -0.32
C TRP A 154 -22.76 -13.85 -1.38
N GLY A 155 -23.80 -14.55 -1.83
CA GLY A 155 -24.78 -14.03 -2.79
C GLY A 155 -25.52 -12.80 -2.25
N LEU A 156 -25.96 -12.85 -1.00
CA LEU A 156 -26.54 -11.69 -0.30
C LEU A 156 -25.54 -10.54 -0.24
N GLY A 157 -24.27 -10.82 0.04
CA GLY A 157 -23.22 -9.81 0.07
C GLY A 157 -22.93 -9.20 -1.30
N VAL A 158 -23.02 -9.96 -2.38
CA VAL A 158 -22.98 -9.42 -3.75
C VAL A 158 -24.17 -8.49 -3.97
N PHE A 159 -25.39 -8.90 -3.62
CA PHE A 159 -26.57 -8.04 -3.75
C PHE A 159 -26.41 -6.72 -2.97
N ILE A 160 -26.02 -6.76 -1.70
CA ILE A 160 -25.82 -5.57 -0.87
C ILE A 160 -24.74 -4.65 -1.48
N ARG A 161 -23.59 -5.20 -1.90
CA ARG A 161 -22.48 -4.39 -2.42
C ARG A 161 -22.83 -3.71 -3.74
N TYR A 162 -23.51 -4.40 -4.66
CA TYR A 162 -23.75 -3.91 -6.01
C TYR A 162 -25.07 -3.15 -6.14
N CYS A 163 -26.13 -3.54 -5.42
CA CYS A 163 -27.44 -2.91 -5.53
C CYS A 163 -27.69 -1.82 -4.49
N ILE A 164 -26.92 -1.76 -3.39
CA ILE A 164 -27.11 -0.76 -2.32
C ILE A 164 -25.85 0.10 -2.16
N LEU A 165 -24.70 -0.49 -1.84
CA LEU A 165 -23.48 0.27 -1.50
C LEU A 165 -22.87 0.99 -2.71
N LEU A 166 -22.83 0.35 -3.87
CA LEU A 166 -22.26 0.94 -5.08
C LEU A 166 -23.07 2.17 -5.55
N PRO A 167 -24.41 2.11 -5.73
CA PRO A 167 -25.21 3.30 -6.06
C PRO A 167 -25.06 4.42 -5.03
N LEU A 168 -25.00 4.07 -3.74
CA LEU A 168 -24.79 5.03 -2.67
C LEU A 168 -23.45 5.76 -2.82
N ARG A 169 -22.37 5.01 -3.02
CA ARG A 169 -21.03 5.59 -3.19
C ARG A 169 -20.91 6.40 -4.47
N ILE A 170 -21.55 5.99 -5.57
CA ILE A 170 -21.61 6.79 -6.80
C ILE A 170 -22.32 8.12 -6.53
N THR A 171 -23.47 8.07 -5.87
CA THR A 171 -24.24 9.28 -5.53
C THR A 171 -23.39 10.24 -4.67
N LEU A 172 -22.75 9.73 -3.62
CA LEU A 172 -21.88 10.51 -2.74
C LEU A 172 -20.65 11.07 -3.47
N ALA A 173 -20.02 10.29 -4.34
CA ALA A 173 -18.88 10.73 -5.14
C ALA A 173 -19.27 11.86 -6.12
N VAL A 174 -20.43 11.75 -6.77
CA VAL A 174 -20.94 12.79 -7.68
C VAL A 174 -21.27 14.07 -6.92
N ILE A 175 -21.94 13.98 -5.76
CA ILE A 175 -22.22 15.13 -4.91
C ILE A 175 -20.90 15.78 -4.45
N GLY A 176 -19.95 14.99 -3.95
CA GLY A 176 -18.67 15.48 -3.46
C GLY A 176 -17.81 16.13 -4.55
N LEU A 177 -17.75 15.53 -5.75
CA LEU A 177 -17.01 16.10 -6.88
C LEU A 177 -17.67 17.38 -7.39
N SER A 178 -19.01 17.44 -7.42
CA SER A 178 -19.73 18.65 -7.80
C SER A 178 -19.44 19.78 -6.82
N TRP A 179 -19.47 19.49 -5.52
CA TRP A 179 -19.15 20.46 -4.48
C TRP A 179 -17.68 20.90 -4.54
N LEU A 180 -16.75 19.99 -4.84
CA LEU A 180 -15.35 20.34 -5.06
C LEU A 180 -15.20 21.32 -6.22
N VAL A 181 -15.80 21.03 -7.38
CA VAL A 181 -15.73 21.91 -8.55
C VAL A 181 -16.32 23.28 -8.23
N ILE A 182 -17.51 23.33 -7.63
CA ILE A 182 -18.19 24.57 -7.25
C ILE A 182 -17.38 25.36 -6.20
N GLY A 183 -16.86 24.68 -5.18
CA GLY A 183 -16.05 25.31 -4.14
C GLY A 183 -14.77 25.93 -4.69
N THR A 184 -14.11 25.25 -5.64
CA THR A 184 -12.90 25.75 -6.31
C THR A 184 -13.18 26.90 -7.29
N THR A 185 -14.42 27.07 -7.76
CA THR A 185 -14.80 28.17 -8.67
C THR A 185 -15.37 29.39 -7.95
N LEU A 186 -16.06 29.20 -6.81
CA LEU A 186 -16.77 30.28 -6.11
C LEU A 186 -15.99 30.90 -4.94
N SER A 187 -15.00 30.22 -4.38
CA SER A 187 -14.30 30.70 -3.18
C SER A 187 -12.84 30.24 -3.13
N ASN A 188 -11.93 31.16 -2.81
CA ASN A 188 -10.54 30.83 -2.47
C ASN A 188 -10.40 30.15 -1.10
N ASP A 189 -11.51 30.00 -0.38
CA ASP A 189 -11.56 29.38 0.93
C ASP A 189 -11.75 27.87 0.83
N ARG A 190 -10.84 27.19 1.52
CA ARG A 190 -10.65 25.75 1.52
C ARG A 190 -11.89 25.06 2.09
N CYS A 191 -12.73 24.52 1.20
CA CYS A 191 -13.88 23.73 1.60
C CYS A 191 -13.39 22.34 2.05
N PHE A 192 -13.29 22.14 3.36
CA PHE A 192 -12.85 20.88 3.97
C PHE A 192 -14.06 20.01 4.30
N LEU A 193 -14.05 18.77 3.81
CA LEU A 193 -14.92 17.72 4.32
C LEU A 193 -14.24 17.10 5.54
N TYR A 194 -14.58 17.57 6.73
CA TYR A 194 -14.04 17.05 7.99
C TYR A 194 -14.71 15.71 8.33
N LEU A 195 -14.12 14.60 7.90
CA LEU A 195 -14.44 13.27 8.43
C LEU A 195 -13.17 12.70 9.08
N SER A 196 -13.16 12.71 10.42
CA SER A 196 -11.96 12.50 11.26
C SER A 196 -11.86 11.11 11.88
N HIS A 197 -12.51 10.10 11.32
CA HIS A 197 -12.44 8.74 11.87
C HIS A 197 -11.13 8.05 11.48
N GLY A 198 -10.47 7.44 12.46
CA GLY A 198 -9.22 6.69 12.24
C GLY A 198 -7.95 7.55 12.19
N MET A 199 -7.99 8.79 12.69
CA MET A 199 -6.81 9.69 12.70
C MET A 199 -6.31 9.93 14.11
N HIS A 200 -5.04 9.59 14.33
CA HIS A 200 -4.40 9.51 15.65
C HIS A 200 -3.25 10.51 15.75
N ASN A 201 -3.02 11.04 16.96
CA ASN A 201 -1.91 11.95 17.30
C ASN A 201 -1.91 13.26 16.49
N ARG A 202 -3.09 13.87 16.32
CA ARG A 202 -3.33 15.06 15.48
C ARG A 202 -2.47 16.27 15.85
N GLU A 203 -1.91 16.32 17.05
CA GLU A 203 -0.93 17.32 17.50
C GLU A 203 0.36 17.33 16.68
N ASN A 204 0.73 16.19 16.08
CA ASN A 204 1.94 16.02 15.27
C ASN A 204 1.72 16.27 13.78
N ARG A 205 0.61 16.92 13.41
CA ARG A 205 0.29 17.17 12.01
C ARG A 205 1.39 17.94 11.27
N PRO A 206 1.57 17.66 9.96
CA PRO A 206 2.43 18.43 9.10
C PRO A 206 2.09 19.93 9.13
N LYS A 207 3.08 20.74 9.47
CA LYS A 207 2.96 22.20 9.53
C LYS A 207 3.49 22.84 8.25
N LYS A 208 3.07 24.08 7.99
CA LYS A 208 3.52 24.88 6.84
C LYS A 208 5.05 24.97 6.77
N GLY A 209 5.60 24.94 5.56
CA GLY A 209 7.04 24.91 5.33
C GLY A 209 7.75 23.65 5.86
N GLY A 210 7.03 22.53 5.97
CA GLY A 210 7.54 21.20 6.29
C GLY A 210 7.24 20.17 5.19
N ILE A 211 7.69 18.93 5.40
CA ILE A 211 7.46 17.81 4.46
C ILE A 211 6.71 16.70 5.19
N CYS A 212 5.52 16.35 4.71
CA CYS A 212 4.80 15.15 5.11
C CYS A 212 5.34 13.94 4.34
N VAL A 213 5.80 12.93 5.07
CA VAL A 213 6.30 11.67 4.50
C VAL A 213 5.42 10.53 4.98
N ALA A 214 4.86 9.75 4.05
CA ALA A 214 4.00 8.62 4.37
C ALA A 214 4.36 7.37 3.58
N ASN A 215 4.03 6.19 4.12
CA ASN A 215 4.00 4.96 3.34
C ASN A 215 2.85 4.99 2.32
N HIS A 216 2.96 4.23 1.22
CA HIS A 216 2.08 4.38 0.06
C HIS A 216 1.47 3.07 -0.42
N THR A 217 0.14 3.02 -0.39
CA THR A 217 -0.65 1.85 -0.82
C THR A 217 -1.58 2.18 -1.98
N SER A 218 -2.04 3.42 -2.05
CA SER A 218 -3.04 3.83 -3.02
C SER A 218 -2.97 5.31 -3.40
N PRO A 219 -3.35 5.69 -4.64
CA PRO A 219 -3.68 7.06 -4.98
C PRO A 219 -4.68 7.74 -4.02
N ILE A 220 -5.59 6.98 -3.37
CA ILE A 220 -6.55 7.55 -2.41
C ILE A 220 -5.91 7.94 -1.07
N ASP A 221 -4.66 7.55 -0.80
CA ASP A 221 -3.90 8.00 0.39
C ASP A 221 -3.88 9.54 0.47
N ILE A 222 -3.79 10.20 -0.69
CA ILE A 222 -3.84 11.67 -0.80
C ILE A 222 -5.18 12.20 -0.30
N VAL A 223 -6.29 11.59 -0.72
CA VAL A 223 -7.65 12.01 -0.33
C VAL A 223 -7.87 11.77 1.16
N ILE A 224 -7.39 10.65 1.68
CA ILE A 224 -7.47 10.31 3.11
C ILE A 224 -6.73 11.35 3.95
N LEU A 225 -5.50 11.71 3.58
CA LEU A 225 -4.73 12.74 4.29
C LEU A 225 -5.37 14.12 4.11
N ALA A 226 -5.91 14.43 2.92
CA ALA A 226 -6.53 15.71 2.61
C ALA A 226 -7.80 16.01 3.43
N ASN A 227 -8.47 15.00 3.98
CA ASN A 227 -9.61 15.18 4.89
C ASN A 227 -9.23 15.88 6.20
N ASP A 228 -7.95 15.93 6.54
CA ASP A 228 -7.47 16.35 7.86
C ASP A 228 -6.38 17.41 7.83
N GLY A 229 -5.80 17.66 6.65
CA GLY A 229 -4.86 18.73 6.41
C GLY A 229 -4.75 19.07 4.92
N CYS A 230 -4.27 20.26 4.60
CA CYS A 230 -3.95 20.61 3.20
C CYS A 230 -2.49 20.34 2.89
N TYR A 231 -2.24 19.76 1.71
CA TYR A 231 -0.89 19.41 1.26
C TYR A 231 -0.61 19.93 -0.14
N ALA A 232 0.60 20.44 -0.34
CA ALA A 232 1.15 20.64 -1.66
C ALA A 232 1.63 19.28 -2.21
N MET A 233 0.83 18.69 -3.10
CA MET A 233 1.23 17.50 -3.84
C MET A 233 2.42 17.76 -4.76
N VAL A 234 3.26 16.73 -4.91
CA VAL A 234 4.32 16.64 -5.92
C VAL A 234 3.95 15.57 -6.93
N GLY A 235 3.98 15.88 -8.23
CA GLY A 235 3.71 14.85 -9.23
C GLY A 235 4.03 15.27 -10.66
N GLN A 236 3.82 14.34 -11.58
CA GLN A 236 3.97 14.62 -13.01
C GLN A 236 2.72 15.35 -13.54
N VAL A 237 2.91 16.28 -14.47
CA VAL A 237 1.79 16.84 -15.26
C VAL A 237 1.18 15.73 -16.13
N HIS A 238 -0.16 15.64 -16.12
CA HIS A 238 -0.93 14.71 -16.94
C HIS A 238 -1.84 15.47 -17.92
N GLY A 239 -2.11 14.86 -19.08
CA GLY A 239 -3.08 15.36 -20.06
C GLY A 239 -4.52 14.90 -19.79
N GLY A 240 -5.43 15.22 -20.71
CA GLY A 240 -6.82 14.75 -20.69
C GLY A 240 -7.63 15.23 -19.48
N LEU A 241 -8.59 14.41 -19.03
CA LEU A 241 -9.45 14.71 -17.87
C LEU A 241 -8.63 14.93 -16.58
N MET A 242 -7.57 14.14 -16.37
CA MET A 242 -6.70 14.30 -15.20
C MET A 242 -5.98 15.65 -15.22
N GLY A 243 -5.57 16.12 -16.40
CA GLY A 243 -4.99 17.46 -16.57
C GLY A 243 -5.98 18.59 -16.26
N VAL A 244 -7.27 18.42 -16.58
CA VAL A 244 -8.32 19.38 -16.18
C VAL A 244 -8.44 19.44 -14.67
N ILE A 245 -8.52 18.28 -14.00
CA ILE A 245 -8.58 18.19 -12.54
C ILE A 245 -7.34 18.83 -11.91
N GLN A 246 -6.14 18.50 -12.39
CA GLN A 246 -4.89 19.09 -11.91
C GLN A 246 -4.90 20.62 -12.05
N ARG A 247 -5.33 21.17 -13.18
CA ARG A 247 -5.44 22.62 -13.40
C ARG A 247 -6.42 23.28 -12.43
N SER A 248 -7.54 22.64 -12.14
CA SER A 248 -8.49 23.15 -11.14
C SER A 248 -7.89 23.12 -9.73
N MET A 249 -7.20 22.05 -9.35
CA MET A 249 -6.56 21.93 -8.02
C MET A 249 -5.43 22.96 -7.80
N VAL A 250 -4.65 23.29 -8.85
CA VAL A 250 -3.59 24.31 -8.78
C VAL A 250 -4.13 25.69 -8.41
N ARG A 251 -5.38 26.01 -8.78
CA ARG A 251 -6.01 27.28 -8.42
C ARG A 251 -6.23 27.41 -6.91
N SER A 252 -6.41 26.30 -6.20
CA SER A 252 -6.69 26.29 -4.76
C SER A 252 -5.47 26.01 -3.89
N CYS A 253 -4.42 25.37 -4.44
CA CYS A 253 -3.19 25.07 -3.72
C CYS A 253 -1.98 25.09 -4.68
N PRO A 254 -0.86 25.72 -4.30
CA PRO A 254 0.36 25.73 -5.11
C PRO A 254 1.05 24.36 -5.08
N HIS A 255 0.48 23.41 -5.83
CA HIS A 255 1.05 22.08 -6.07
C HIS A 255 2.32 22.17 -6.92
N VAL A 256 3.27 21.28 -6.66
CA VAL A 256 4.54 21.21 -7.39
C VAL A 256 4.41 20.15 -8.48
N TRP A 257 4.03 20.58 -9.68
CA TRP A 257 3.99 19.71 -10.84
C TRP A 257 5.26 19.83 -11.65
N PHE A 258 5.79 18.69 -12.08
CA PHE A 258 6.97 18.60 -12.93
C PHE A 258 6.60 18.03 -14.30
N GLU A 259 7.26 18.52 -15.35
CA GLU A 259 7.22 17.84 -16.64
C GLU A 259 8.02 16.54 -16.61
N ARG A 260 7.68 15.60 -17.50
CA ARG A 260 8.37 14.30 -17.59
C ARG A 260 9.87 14.45 -17.91
N SER A 261 10.25 15.50 -18.63
CA SER A 261 11.63 15.90 -18.92
C SER A 261 12.34 16.42 -17.65
N GLU A 262 11.69 17.32 -16.91
CA GLU A 262 12.22 17.94 -15.68
C GLU A 262 12.38 16.95 -14.53
N MET A 263 11.51 15.94 -14.43
CA MET A 263 11.64 14.86 -13.43
C MET A 263 12.96 14.08 -13.54
N LYS A 264 13.64 14.15 -14.69
CA LYS A 264 14.97 13.56 -14.87
C LYS A 264 16.08 14.44 -14.30
N ASP A 265 15.84 15.75 -14.17
CA ASP A 265 16.77 16.69 -13.53
C ASP A 265 16.53 16.74 -12.02
N ARG A 266 17.33 15.95 -11.31
CA ARG A 266 17.31 15.88 -9.84
C ARG A 266 17.66 17.22 -9.18
N HIS A 267 18.52 18.03 -9.79
CA HIS A 267 18.94 19.30 -9.22
C HIS A 267 17.83 20.34 -9.31
N ALA A 268 17.18 20.47 -10.47
CA ALA A 268 16.03 21.35 -10.65
C ALA A 268 14.89 20.98 -9.69
N THR A 269 14.60 19.67 -9.57
CA THR A 269 13.59 19.14 -8.64
C THR A 269 13.92 19.48 -7.19
N ALA A 270 15.15 19.20 -6.75
CA ALA A 270 15.59 19.47 -5.38
C ALA A 270 15.55 20.96 -5.06
N LYS A 271 15.99 21.83 -5.98
CA LYS A 271 15.97 23.29 -5.80
C LYS A 271 14.54 23.80 -5.60
N ARG A 272 13.60 23.39 -6.46
CA ARG A 272 12.20 23.82 -6.36
C ARG A 272 11.54 23.40 -5.05
N LEU A 273 11.86 22.20 -4.57
CA LEU A 273 11.38 21.72 -3.28
C LEU A 273 12.01 22.51 -2.11
N LYS A 274 13.31 22.83 -2.18
CA LYS A 274 13.99 23.70 -1.19
C LYS A 274 13.32 25.07 -1.12
N ASP A 275 13.10 25.71 -2.26
CA ASP A 275 12.46 27.03 -2.36
C ASP A 275 11.03 27.02 -1.81
N HIS A 276 10.29 25.92 -2.01
CA HIS A 276 8.94 25.76 -1.45
C HIS A 276 8.96 25.62 0.08
N ILE A 277 9.91 24.87 0.64
CA ILE A 277 10.04 24.66 2.09
C ILE A 277 10.58 25.89 2.82
N ALA A 278 11.41 26.70 2.14
CA ALA A 278 11.93 27.96 2.66
C ALA A 278 10.79 28.96 2.92
N ASP A 279 9.75 28.95 2.08
CA ASP A 279 8.55 29.76 2.26
C ASP A 279 7.59 29.13 3.28
N LYS A 280 7.65 29.63 4.53
CA LYS A 280 6.82 29.15 5.65
C LYS A 280 5.33 29.50 5.52
N THR A 281 4.92 30.26 4.50
CA THR A 281 3.51 30.53 4.24
C THR A 281 2.83 29.40 3.46
N LYS A 282 3.62 28.60 2.72
CA LYS A 282 3.15 27.52 1.87
C LYS A 282 2.75 26.27 2.65
N LEU A 283 1.83 25.52 2.06
CA LEU A 283 1.37 24.24 2.59
C LEU A 283 2.51 23.21 2.65
N PRO A 284 2.48 22.28 3.64
CA PRO A 284 3.44 21.19 3.70
C PRO A 284 3.43 20.37 2.41
N ILE A 285 4.60 19.93 1.98
CA ILE A 285 4.73 19.07 0.80
C ILE A 285 4.39 17.64 1.19
N LEU A 286 3.49 16.96 0.47
CA LEU A 286 3.22 15.53 0.66
C LEU A 286 4.08 14.70 -0.30
N ILE A 287 4.88 13.79 0.27
CA ILE A 287 5.76 12.90 -0.48
C ILE A 287 5.58 11.46 0.00
N PHE A 288 5.50 10.54 -0.98
CA PHE A 288 5.53 9.10 -0.78
C PHE A 288 6.89 8.55 -1.26
N PRO A 289 7.92 8.52 -0.39
CA PRO A 289 9.30 8.26 -0.81
C PRO A 289 9.57 6.82 -1.26
N GLU A 290 8.62 5.89 -1.12
CA GLU A 290 8.69 4.56 -1.73
C GLU A 290 8.75 4.62 -3.27
N GLY A 291 8.13 5.65 -3.86
CA GLY A 291 8.08 5.84 -5.32
C GLY A 291 7.17 4.85 -6.06
N THR A 292 6.43 4.00 -5.34
CA THR A 292 5.44 3.07 -5.90
C THR A 292 4.38 2.75 -4.84
N CYS A 293 3.23 2.23 -5.25
CA CYS A 293 2.24 1.66 -4.34
C CYS A 293 2.57 0.18 -4.06
N ILE A 294 2.43 -0.23 -2.79
CA ILE A 294 2.56 -1.62 -2.32
C ILE A 294 1.37 -2.02 -1.43
N ASN A 295 1.25 -3.32 -1.15
CA ASN A 295 0.06 -3.91 -0.51
C ASN A 295 -0.12 -3.67 0.99
N ASN A 296 0.54 -2.67 1.59
CA ASN A 296 0.37 -2.28 2.99
C ASN A 296 0.76 -3.33 4.05
N THR A 297 1.56 -4.34 3.67
CA THR A 297 2.17 -5.31 4.60
C THR A 297 3.59 -4.92 5.03
N SER A 298 4.19 -3.97 4.32
CA SER A 298 5.59 -3.58 4.46
C SER A 298 5.76 -2.10 4.10
N VAL A 299 6.96 -1.57 4.35
CA VAL A 299 7.42 -0.27 3.84
C VAL A 299 8.70 -0.51 3.05
N MET A 300 8.76 -0.01 1.82
CA MET A 300 9.95 -0.13 0.97
C MET A 300 11.08 0.81 1.39
N MET A 301 12.28 0.59 0.87
CA MET A 301 13.36 1.58 0.95
C MET A 301 12.89 2.94 0.43
N PHE A 302 13.08 3.97 1.26
CA PHE A 302 12.78 5.35 0.91
C PHE A 302 13.86 5.94 0.00
N LYS A 303 13.44 6.62 -1.07
CA LYS A 303 14.35 7.34 -1.94
C LYS A 303 14.94 8.54 -1.19
N LYS A 304 16.28 8.59 -1.09
CA LYS A 304 17.01 9.62 -0.32
C LYS A 304 16.77 11.06 -0.77
N GLY A 305 16.35 11.29 -2.01
CA GLY A 305 16.23 12.64 -2.59
C GLY A 305 15.34 13.59 -1.78
N SER A 306 14.28 13.07 -1.15
CA SER A 306 13.38 13.86 -0.30
C SER A 306 14.01 14.29 1.02
N PHE A 307 15.08 13.62 1.44
CA PHE A 307 15.78 13.82 2.72
C PHE A 307 17.06 14.67 2.55
N GLU A 308 17.46 14.97 1.31
CA GLU A 308 18.60 15.86 0.98
C GLU A 308 18.19 17.35 0.92
N ILE A 309 16.88 17.63 0.83
CA ILE A 309 16.31 18.96 0.61
C ILE A 309 16.39 19.81 1.91
N GLY A 310 16.40 19.15 3.07
CA GLY A 310 16.37 19.81 4.38
C GLY A 310 14.96 20.18 4.84
N GLY A 311 14.86 20.73 6.05
CA GLY A 311 13.59 21.04 6.70
C GLY A 311 13.08 19.94 7.64
N THR A 312 11.91 20.16 8.22
CA THR A 312 11.28 19.24 9.16
C THR A 312 10.44 18.20 8.42
N ILE A 313 10.74 16.92 8.64
CA ILE A 313 9.94 15.79 8.17
C ILE A 313 8.86 15.50 9.21
N TYR A 314 7.62 15.33 8.76
CA TYR A 314 6.48 14.88 9.54
C TYR A 314 6.12 13.48 9.05
N PRO A 315 6.56 12.43 9.75
CA PRO A 315 6.26 11.06 9.35
C PRO A 315 4.80 10.73 9.62
N VAL A 316 4.19 9.98 8.71
CA VAL A 316 2.81 9.53 8.81
C VAL A 316 2.74 8.05 8.46
N ALA A 317 2.17 7.25 9.36
CA ALA A 317 1.90 5.84 9.09
C ALA A 317 0.43 5.66 8.69
N ILE A 318 0.20 4.96 7.58
CA ILE A 318 -1.12 4.60 7.07
C ILE A 318 -1.24 3.08 7.08
N LYS A 319 -2.17 2.55 7.88
CA LYS A 319 -2.50 1.12 7.90
C LYS A 319 -3.93 0.90 7.45
N TYR A 320 -4.10 0.17 6.36
CA TYR A 320 -5.39 -0.32 5.90
C TYR A 320 -5.74 -1.61 6.62
N ASP A 321 -7.04 -1.80 6.83
CA ASP A 321 -7.58 -3.08 7.25
C ASP A 321 -8.08 -3.87 6.02
N PRO A 322 -7.31 -4.88 5.57
CA PRO A 322 -7.63 -5.65 4.37
C PRO A 322 -8.91 -6.50 4.55
N GLN A 323 -9.38 -6.72 5.79
CA GLN A 323 -10.59 -7.48 6.09
C GLN A 323 -11.83 -6.87 5.40
N PHE A 324 -11.88 -5.55 5.27
CA PHE A 324 -13.04 -4.86 4.70
C PHE A 324 -12.95 -4.63 3.19
N GLY A 325 -11.73 -4.55 2.66
CA GLY A 325 -11.49 -4.30 1.25
C GLY A 325 -10.02 -4.12 0.93
N ASP A 326 -9.66 -4.49 -0.29
CA ASP A 326 -8.31 -4.26 -0.80
C ASP A 326 -8.18 -2.85 -1.41
N ALA A 327 -7.43 -1.98 -0.73
CA ALA A 327 -7.09 -0.64 -1.19
C ALA A 327 -5.85 -0.63 -2.11
N PHE A 328 -5.11 -1.72 -2.24
CA PHE A 328 -3.86 -1.74 -3.00
C PHE A 328 -4.07 -1.41 -4.49
N TRP A 329 -3.32 -0.42 -4.97
CA TRP A 329 -3.28 -0.05 -6.38
C TRP A 329 -2.16 -0.78 -7.14
N ASN A 330 -2.57 -1.68 -8.03
CA ASN A 330 -1.68 -2.32 -8.97
C ASN A 330 -1.93 -1.81 -10.41
N SER A 331 -1.13 -0.82 -10.82
CA SER A 331 -1.19 -0.23 -12.16
C SER A 331 -0.88 -1.20 -13.30
N ALA A 332 -0.22 -2.34 -13.03
CA ALA A 332 0.07 -3.34 -14.06
C ALA A 332 -1.15 -4.24 -14.34
N LYS A 333 -2.06 -4.36 -13.37
CA LYS A 333 -3.24 -5.24 -13.45
C LYS A 333 -4.53 -4.47 -13.75
N TYR A 334 -4.66 -3.25 -13.26
CA TYR A 334 -5.90 -2.48 -13.33
C TYR A 334 -5.66 -1.08 -13.87
N ASN A 335 -6.62 -0.58 -14.66
CA ASN A 335 -6.73 0.84 -14.95
C ASN A 335 -7.47 1.56 -13.80
N MET A 336 -7.40 2.90 -13.77
CA MET A 336 -7.93 3.70 -12.66
C MET A 336 -9.43 3.49 -12.44
N VAL A 337 -10.21 3.41 -13.53
CA VAL A 337 -11.67 3.21 -13.45
C VAL A 337 -12.01 1.86 -12.85
N SER A 338 -11.39 0.79 -13.36
CA SER A 338 -11.55 -0.56 -12.84
C SER A 338 -11.19 -0.64 -11.35
N TYR A 339 -10.12 0.04 -10.95
CA TYR A 339 -9.70 0.12 -9.55
C TYR A 339 -10.67 0.90 -8.66
N ILE A 340 -11.16 2.06 -9.13
CA ILE A 340 -12.17 2.83 -8.39
C ILE A 340 -13.43 1.98 -8.21
N LEU A 341 -13.93 1.32 -9.26
CA LEU A 341 -15.08 0.42 -9.16
C LEU A 341 -14.82 -0.74 -8.18
N ARG A 342 -13.59 -1.28 -8.18
CA ARG A 342 -13.15 -2.31 -7.23
C ARG A 342 -13.22 -1.80 -5.79
N MET A 343 -12.74 -0.59 -5.50
CA MET A 343 -12.87 0.01 -4.17
C MET A 343 -14.33 0.31 -3.80
N MET A 344 -15.11 0.87 -4.72
CA MET A 344 -16.52 1.21 -4.51
C MET A 344 -17.41 -0.01 -4.29
N THR A 345 -16.96 -1.19 -4.70
CA THR A 345 -17.63 -2.48 -4.46
C THR A 345 -17.02 -3.28 -3.30
N SER A 346 -16.07 -2.73 -2.55
CA SER A 346 -15.60 -3.31 -1.27
C SER A 346 -16.67 -3.22 -0.19
N TRP A 347 -16.52 -3.90 0.94
CA TRP A 347 -17.43 -3.69 2.08
C TRP A 347 -17.21 -2.33 2.72
N ALA A 348 -15.97 -2.02 3.06
CA ALA A 348 -15.54 -0.70 3.48
C ALA A 348 -14.06 -0.51 3.13
N ILE A 349 -13.60 0.73 3.16
CA ILE A 349 -12.18 1.06 3.16
C ILE A 349 -11.91 1.61 4.56
N VAL A 350 -11.35 0.76 5.42
CA VAL A 350 -11.00 1.12 6.79
C VAL A 350 -9.50 1.34 6.83
N CYS A 351 -9.09 2.52 7.29
CA CYS A 351 -7.69 2.86 7.45
C CYS A 351 -7.48 3.63 8.75
N ASN A 352 -6.32 3.42 9.37
CA ASN A 352 -5.83 4.22 10.46
C ASN A 352 -4.63 5.04 9.99
N VAL A 353 -4.60 6.30 10.38
CA VAL A 353 -3.54 7.27 10.09
C VAL A 353 -2.95 7.75 11.41
N TRP A 354 -1.65 7.54 11.60
CA TRP A 354 -0.92 8.07 12.76
C TRP A 354 0.03 9.15 12.31
N TYR A 355 -0.08 10.33 12.93
CA TYR A 355 0.91 11.40 12.80
C TYR A 355 2.02 11.19 13.85
N LEU A 356 3.25 10.96 13.39
CA LEU A 356 4.39 10.74 14.29
C LEU A 356 5.08 12.06 14.61
N PRO A 357 5.82 12.14 15.74
CA PRO A 357 6.59 13.32 16.09
C PRO A 357 7.49 13.81 14.93
N PRO A 358 7.60 15.13 14.72
CA PRO A 358 8.44 15.67 13.66
C PRO A 358 9.90 15.30 13.85
N MET A 359 10.59 15.02 12.74
CA MET A 359 11.98 14.58 12.71
C MET A 359 12.80 15.54 11.84
N THR A 360 13.96 15.92 12.34
CA THR A 360 15.00 16.64 11.59
C THR A 360 16.24 15.76 11.50
N ARG A 361 17.09 16.04 10.51
CA ARG A 361 18.39 15.38 10.37
C ARG A 361 19.26 15.71 11.59
N GLN A 362 19.88 14.69 12.18
CA GLN A 362 20.80 14.84 13.31
C GLN A 362 22.18 15.28 12.84
N ASP A 363 23.02 15.75 13.77
CA ASP A 363 24.39 16.12 13.47
C ASP A 363 25.19 14.89 13.04
N GLY A 364 25.88 14.99 11.89
CA GLY A 364 26.62 13.88 11.29
C GLY A 364 25.75 12.80 10.59
N GLU A 365 24.42 12.89 10.66
CA GLU A 365 23.52 11.96 9.97
C GLU A 365 23.44 12.30 8.47
N ASP A 366 23.73 11.34 7.60
CA ASP A 366 23.52 11.51 6.16
C ASP A 366 22.04 11.35 5.76
N ALA A 367 21.71 11.69 4.51
CA ALA A 367 20.32 11.61 4.04
C ALA A 367 19.76 10.18 3.97
N VAL A 368 20.61 9.16 3.84
CA VAL A 368 20.20 7.75 3.75
C VAL A 368 19.86 7.24 5.14
N HIS A 369 20.71 7.50 6.13
CA HIS A 369 20.46 7.18 7.53
C HIS A 369 19.21 7.90 8.05
N PHE A 370 19.04 9.18 7.70
CA PHE A 370 17.82 9.91 8.04
C PHE A 370 16.57 9.31 7.41
N ALA A 371 16.62 8.96 6.12
CA ALA A 371 15.52 8.30 5.43
C ALA A 371 15.16 6.95 6.09
N ASN A 372 16.16 6.16 6.47
CA ASN A 372 15.98 4.89 7.16
C ASN A 372 15.36 5.09 8.54
N ARG A 373 15.83 6.05 9.33
CA ARG A 373 15.26 6.35 10.66
C ARG A 373 13.79 6.75 10.58
N VAL A 374 13.42 7.58 9.61
CA VAL A 374 12.01 7.96 9.35
C VAL A 374 11.20 6.75 8.88
N LYS A 375 11.74 5.95 7.96
CA LYS A 375 11.10 4.71 7.47
C LYS A 375 10.82 3.74 8.61
N SER A 376 11.81 3.45 9.45
CA SER A 376 11.66 2.51 10.56
C SER A 376 10.64 2.99 11.58
N ALA A 377 10.55 4.30 11.85
CA ALA A 377 9.50 4.86 12.71
C ALA A 377 8.09 4.63 12.13
N ILE A 378 7.91 4.87 10.82
CA ILE A 378 6.64 4.61 10.11
C ILE A 378 6.31 3.11 10.14
N ALA A 379 7.29 2.27 9.85
CA ALA A 379 7.11 0.82 9.82
C ALA A 379 6.71 0.26 11.19
N GLN A 380 7.40 0.71 12.26
CA GLN A 380 7.09 0.34 13.63
C GLN A 380 5.68 0.77 14.03
N GLN A 381 5.31 2.03 13.78
CA GLN A 381 3.99 2.55 14.15
C GLN A 381 2.85 1.87 13.38
N GLY A 382 3.08 1.53 12.11
CA GLY A 382 2.09 0.86 11.27
C GLY A 382 2.05 -0.66 11.42
N GLY A 383 2.97 -1.29 12.17
CA GLY A 383 3.11 -2.74 12.19
C GLY A 383 3.43 -3.32 10.81
N LEU A 384 4.34 -2.66 10.08
CA LEU A 384 4.74 -2.99 8.72
C LEU A 384 6.16 -3.57 8.72
N VAL A 385 6.44 -4.52 7.84
CA VAL A 385 7.80 -5.05 7.65
C VAL A 385 8.70 -3.98 7.01
N ASP A 386 9.83 -3.68 7.65
CA ASP A 386 10.81 -2.71 7.15
C ASP A 386 11.75 -3.38 6.12
N LEU A 387 11.62 -3.02 4.84
CA LEU A 387 12.40 -3.62 3.75
C LEU A 387 13.64 -2.81 3.37
N SER A 388 14.72 -3.51 3.08
CA SER A 388 16.02 -2.95 2.67
C SER A 388 16.17 -2.70 1.17
N TRP A 389 15.16 -3.04 0.36
CA TRP A 389 15.16 -2.89 -1.09
C TRP A 389 14.02 -1.97 -1.55
N ASP A 390 14.17 -1.41 -2.76
CA ASP A 390 13.27 -0.40 -3.30
C ASP A 390 12.23 -0.97 -4.29
N GLY A 391 11.25 -0.14 -4.64
CA GLY A 391 10.15 -0.49 -5.53
C GLY A 391 10.52 -0.75 -6.99
N GLY A 392 11.79 -0.57 -7.38
CA GLY A 392 12.27 -0.86 -8.74
C GLY A 392 12.06 -2.31 -9.14
N LEU A 393 12.18 -3.24 -8.19
CA LEU A 393 11.96 -4.68 -8.40
C LEU A 393 10.54 -5.05 -8.85
N LYS A 394 9.57 -4.11 -8.75
CA LYS A 394 8.22 -4.28 -9.30
C LYS A 394 8.21 -4.40 -10.83
N ARG A 395 9.20 -3.82 -11.51
CA ARG A 395 9.23 -3.67 -12.97
C ARG A 395 10.57 -3.98 -13.61
N GLU A 396 11.65 -3.77 -12.87
CA GLU A 396 13.02 -3.93 -13.33
C GLU A 396 13.60 -5.26 -12.84
N LYS A 397 14.51 -5.82 -13.63
CA LYS A 397 15.32 -6.96 -13.17
C LYS A 397 16.29 -6.49 -12.08
N VAL A 398 16.71 -7.42 -11.23
CA VAL A 398 17.81 -7.20 -10.28
C VAL A 398 19.02 -6.67 -11.04
N LYS A 399 19.68 -5.65 -10.48
CA LYS A 399 20.88 -5.05 -11.08
C LYS A 399 21.98 -6.09 -11.25
N GLU A 400 22.72 -5.99 -12.35
CA GLU A 400 23.77 -6.95 -12.68
C GLU A 400 24.84 -7.03 -11.59
N SER A 401 25.16 -5.89 -10.94
CA SER A 401 26.12 -5.83 -9.82
C SER A 401 25.80 -6.78 -8.66
N PHE A 402 24.51 -6.99 -8.33
CA PHE A 402 24.13 -7.93 -7.26
C PHE A 402 24.32 -9.39 -7.69
N LYS A 403 24.13 -9.67 -8.98
CA LYS A 403 24.42 -11.01 -9.52
C LYS A 403 25.92 -11.26 -9.55
N GLU A 404 26.69 -10.27 -9.98
CA GLU A 404 28.16 -10.30 -9.99
C GLU A 404 28.73 -10.51 -8.57
N GLU A 405 28.12 -9.89 -7.56
CA GLU A 405 28.50 -10.09 -6.15
C GLU A 405 28.31 -11.54 -5.70
N GLN A 406 27.14 -12.14 -5.99
CA GLN A 406 26.88 -13.56 -5.70
C GLN A 406 27.84 -14.48 -6.47
N GLN A 407 28.11 -14.18 -7.74
CA GLN A 407 29.09 -14.92 -8.55
C GLN A 407 30.50 -14.80 -7.98
N LYS A 408 30.86 -13.63 -7.44
CA LYS A 408 32.16 -13.38 -6.81
C LYS A 408 32.31 -14.12 -5.48
N MET A 409 31.25 -14.19 -4.68
CA MET A 409 31.24 -15.00 -3.45
C MET A 409 31.54 -16.46 -3.79
N TYR A 410 30.81 -17.03 -4.74
CA TYR A 410 31.03 -18.41 -5.17
C TYR A 410 32.41 -18.63 -5.79
N SER A 411 32.86 -17.72 -6.68
CA SER A 411 34.17 -17.86 -7.31
C SER A 411 35.32 -17.76 -6.30
N SER A 412 35.17 -16.95 -5.24
CA SER A 412 36.16 -16.87 -4.17
C SER A 412 36.33 -18.20 -3.43
N MET A 413 35.26 -18.97 -3.23
CA MET A 413 35.33 -20.29 -2.59
C MET A 413 36.11 -21.32 -3.42
N ILE A 414 36.00 -21.20 -4.75
CA ILE A 414 36.76 -22.04 -5.70
C ILE A 414 38.23 -21.57 -5.73
N VAL A 415 38.46 -20.28 -5.92
CA VAL A 415 39.81 -19.72 -6.14
C VAL A 415 40.67 -19.72 -4.87
N VAL A 416 40.12 -19.39 -3.70
CA VAL A 416 40.89 -19.31 -2.43
C VAL A 416 41.44 -20.67 -2.01
N ASN A 417 40.80 -21.76 -2.40
CA ASN A 417 41.28 -23.11 -2.08
C ASN A 417 42.30 -23.67 -3.09
N MET A 418 42.46 -23.07 -4.28
CA MET A 418 43.59 -23.43 -5.17
C MET A 418 44.95 -23.00 -4.59
N ASN A 419 45.01 -21.89 -3.85
CA ASN A 419 46.26 -21.44 -3.24
C ASN A 419 46.65 -22.22 -1.98
N LYS A 420 45.71 -22.98 -1.39
CA LYS A 420 45.99 -23.89 -0.25
C LYS A 420 46.42 -25.29 -0.69
N SER A 421 46.16 -25.71 -1.93
CA SER A 421 46.58 -27.01 -2.46
C SER A 421 47.96 -26.99 -3.15
N LEU A 422 48.58 -25.81 -3.24
CA LEU A 422 49.89 -25.57 -3.88
C LEU A 422 51.04 -25.36 -2.88
N ASN A 423 50.78 -25.42 -1.57
CA ASN A 423 51.77 -25.49 -0.49
C ASN A 423 51.58 -26.79 0.28
#